data_AF-J8F9E5-F1
#
_entry.id   AF-J8F9E5-F1
#
_cell.length_a   1.000
_cell.length_b   1.000
_cell.length_c   1.000
_cell.angle_alpha   90.00
_cell.angle_beta   90.00
_cell.angle_gamma   90.00
#
_symmetry.space_group_name_H-M   'P 1'
#
loop_
_entity.id
_entity.type
_entity.pdbx_description
1 polymer ?
#
loop_
_entity_poly.entity_id
_entity_poly.type
_entity_poly.pdbx_seq_one_letter_code
_entity_poly.pdbx_strand_id
1 'polypeptide(L)'
;MLDAFDLPKTSPAVAPFCLENGKDLLHSVFSTVEETIIHNALVFHHSTPIVNYISSMFPSLNIPDNMSLHTEMKEWLKEEIENELTIHDGIWSDPKTLVIYQCKKKLAFASFYTFSGNRFSIIILPLPL
;
A
#
# COMPACT_ATOMS: atom_id res chain seq x y z
N MET A 1 1.09 13.69 9.44
CA MET A 1 -0.17 13.32 10.12
C MET A 1 0.08 12.66 11.47
N LEU A 2 0.42 11.37 11.59
CA LEU A 2 0.56 10.73 12.92
C LEU A 2 1.52 11.49 13.86
N ASP A 3 2.67 11.95 13.33
CA ASP A 3 3.60 12.80 14.09
C ASP A 3 3.01 14.15 14.50
N ALA A 4 2.19 14.77 13.64
CA ALA A 4 1.59 16.07 13.91
C ALA A 4 0.51 16.01 15.02
N PHE A 5 0.00 14.80 15.30
CA PHE A 5 -1.00 14.54 16.34
C PHE A 5 -0.43 13.70 17.50
N ASP A 6 0.89 13.54 17.59
CA ASP A 6 1.58 12.74 18.61
C ASP A 6 1.03 11.30 18.76
N LEU A 7 0.62 10.70 17.63
CA LEU A 7 0.05 9.35 17.59
C LEU A 7 1.13 8.28 17.39
N PRO A 8 0.97 7.09 18.04
CA PRO A 8 1.96 6.03 17.98
C PRO A 8 2.10 5.46 16.57
N LYS A 9 3.35 5.32 16.12
CA LYS A 9 3.69 4.57 14.90
C LYS A 9 3.82 3.09 15.23
N THR A 10 3.19 2.24 14.43
CA THR A 10 3.42 0.80 14.49
C THR A 10 4.71 0.47 13.76
N SER A 11 5.61 -0.24 14.43
CA SER A 11 6.72 -0.94 13.77
C SER A 11 6.34 -2.42 13.67
N PRO A 12 6.38 -3.03 12.48
CA PRO A 12 6.06 -4.45 12.35
C PRO A 12 7.08 -5.29 13.12
N ALA A 13 6.59 -6.26 13.91
CA ALA A 13 7.43 -7.14 14.73
C ALA A 13 8.28 -8.12 13.91
N VAL A 14 7.95 -8.32 12.63
CA VAL A 14 8.67 -9.16 11.67
C VAL A 14 8.78 -8.39 10.36
N ALA A 15 9.86 -8.60 9.61
CA ALA A 15 9.99 -8.04 8.27
C ALA A 15 8.79 -8.50 7.40
N PRO A 16 7.95 -7.56 6.90
CA PRO A 16 6.81 -7.92 6.09
C PRO A 16 7.27 -8.50 4.75
N PHE A 17 6.41 -9.31 4.15
CA PHE A 17 6.57 -9.67 2.74
C PHE A 17 6.41 -8.39 1.90
N CYS A 18 7.42 -8.02 1.14
CA CYS A 18 7.51 -6.77 0.39
C CYS A 18 8.15 -6.96 -0.98
N LEU A 19 8.23 -5.89 -1.76
CA LEU A 19 8.85 -5.90 -3.09
C LEU A 19 10.32 -6.37 -3.02
N GLU A 20 11.04 -5.93 -2.00
CA GLU A 20 12.48 -6.12 -1.87
C GLU A 20 12.87 -7.55 -1.48
N ASN A 21 12.01 -8.26 -0.74
CA ASN A 21 12.30 -9.61 -0.24
C ASN A 21 11.40 -10.71 -0.85
N GLY A 22 10.33 -10.33 -1.56
CA GLY A 22 9.26 -11.26 -1.93
C GLY A 22 9.74 -12.38 -2.85
N LYS A 23 10.56 -12.04 -3.85
CA LYS A 23 11.12 -13.00 -4.80
C LYS A 23 12.01 -14.04 -4.12
N ASP A 24 12.91 -13.60 -3.24
CA ASP A 24 13.85 -14.48 -2.53
C ASP A 24 13.11 -15.40 -1.57
N LEU A 25 12.12 -14.87 -0.84
CA LEU A 25 11.25 -15.66 0.03
C LEU A 25 10.49 -16.73 -0.77
N LEU A 26 9.99 -16.41 -1.96
CA LEU A 26 9.32 -17.38 -2.82
C LEU A 26 10.28 -18.43 -3.38
N HIS A 27 11.51 -18.06 -3.75
CA HIS A 27 12.52 -19.01 -4.22
C HIS A 27 12.93 -20.04 -3.16
N SER A 28 12.78 -19.72 -1.87
CA SER A 28 13.01 -20.70 -0.80
C SER A 28 11.98 -21.84 -0.78
N VAL A 29 10.82 -21.65 -1.42
CA VAL A 29 9.69 -22.59 -1.42
C VAL A 29 9.42 -23.19 -2.80
N PHE A 30 9.61 -22.40 -3.87
CA PHE A 30 9.29 -22.79 -5.25
C PHE A 30 10.55 -22.92 -6.09
N SER A 31 10.62 -23.97 -6.91
CA SER A 31 11.77 -24.21 -7.80
C SER A 31 11.85 -23.22 -8.96
N THR A 32 10.73 -22.57 -9.30
CA THR A 32 10.66 -21.56 -10.34
C THR A 32 9.73 -20.45 -9.85
N VAL A 33 10.23 -19.22 -9.91
CA VAL A 33 9.50 -18.00 -9.60
C VAL A 33 9.79 -17.02 -10.73
N GLU A 34 8.79 -16.78 -11.58
CA GLU A 34 8.83 -15.70 -12.55
C GLU A 34 8.18 -14.47 -11.94
N GLU A 35 8.71 -13.29 -12.25
CA GLU A 35 8.31 -12.02 -11.65
C GLU A 35 7.98 -11.01 -12.75
N THR A 36 6.80 -10.41 -12.63
CA THR A 36 6.37 -9.26 -13.42
C THR A 36 6.06 -8.10 -12.50
N ILE A 37 6.74 -6.98 -12.70
CA ILE A 37 6.51 -5.74 -11.94
C ILE A 37 5.79 -4.74 -12.85
N ILE A 38 4.67 -4.21 -12.36
CA ILE A 38 3.85 -3.20 -13.03
C ILE A 38 3.84 -1.95 -12.16
N HIS A 39 4.33 -0.84 -12.71
CA HIS A 39 4.28 0.46 -12.06
C HIS A 39 3.10 1.27 -12.57
N ASN A 40 2.36 1.89 -11.65
CA ASN A 40 1.24 2.78 -11.92
C ASN A 40 1.21 3.89 -10.86
N ALA A 41 0.30 4.85 -10.98
CA ALA A 41 0.04 5.83 -9.93
C ALA A 41 -1.44 6.20 -9.92
N LEU A 42 -1.98 6.46 -8.73
CA LEU A 42 -3.21 7.24 -8.62
C LEU A 42 -2.82 8.72 -8.78
N VAL A 43 -3.57 9.46 -9.59
CA VAL A 43 -3.30 10.88 -9.87
C VAL A 43 -4.52 11.69 -9.50
N PHE A 44 -4.31 12.74 -8.73
CA PHE A 44 -5.35 13.61 -8.20
C PHE A 44 -5.01 15.07 -8.46
N HIS A 45 -6.05 15.87 -8.66
CA HIS A 45 -5.92 17.30 -8.98
C HIS A 45 -6.67 18.21 -7.97
N HIS A 46 -7.36 17.62 -7.00
CA HIS A 46 -8.19 18.33 -6.03
C HIS A 46 -7.99 17.74 -4.64
N SER A 47 -8.06 18.58 -3.61
CA SER A 47 -7.79 18.18 -2.22
C SER A 47 -8.82 17.18 -1.69
N THR A 48 -10.11 17.41 -1.93
CA THR A 48 -11.20 16.54 -1.44
C THR A 48 -11.03 15.05 -1.73
N PRO A 49 -10.80 14.59 -2.98
CA PRO A 49 -10.62 13.16 -3.24
C PRO A 49 -9.35 12.59 -2.59
N ILE A 50 -8.29 13.39 -2.42
CA ILE A 50 -7.06 12.96 -1.73
C ILE A 50 -7.33 12.80 -0.23
N VAL A 51 -8.02 13.76 0.40
CA VAL A 51 -8.43 13.69 1.81
C VAL A 51 -9.26 12.44 2.05
N ASN A 52 -10.26 12.17 1.19
CA ASN A 52 -11.10 10.98 1.29
C ASN A 52 -10.29 9.69 1.12
N TYR A 53 -9.38 9.66 0.14
CA TYR A 53 -8.49 8.54 -0.10
C TYR A 53 -7.63 8.24 1.13
N ILE A 54 -6.94 9.23 1.68
CA ILE A 54 -6.07 9.06 2.85
C ILE A 54 -6.89 8.71 4.10
N SER A 55 -8.03 9.37 4.30
CA SER A 55 -8.91 9.12 5.44
C SER A 55 -9.51 7.71 5.44
N SER A 56 -9.72 7.12 4.27
CA SER A 56 -10.17 5.73 4.15
C SER A 56 -9.18 4.73 4.76
N MET A 57 -7.91 5.13 4.93
CA MET A 57 -6.87 4.32 5.56
C MET A 57 -6.80 4.49 7.09
N PHE A 58 -7.56 5.40 7.71
CA PHE A 58 -7.51 5.58 9.17
C PHE A 58 -7.79 4.30 9.97
N PRO A 59 -8.73 3.41 9.56
CA PRO A 59 -8.97 2.15 10.28
C PRO A 59 -7.79 1.17 10.29
N SER A 60 -6.83 1.29 9.36
CA SER A 60 -5.62 0.46 9.35
C SER A 60 -4.47 1.08 10.14
N LEU A 61 -4.65 2.31 10.63
CA LEU A 61 -3.73 3.00 11.51
C LEU A 61 -4.21 2.84 12.95
N ASN A 62 -3.28 2.88 13.91
CA ASN A 62 -3.60 2.80 15.34
C ASN A 62 -4.16 4.14 15.87
N ILE A 63 -5.07 4.76 15.12
CA ILE A 63 -5.72 6.03 15.46
C ILE A 63 -6.93 5.70 16.35
N PRO A 64 -7.10 6.36 17.51
CA PRO A 64 -8.27 6.19 18.35
C PRO A 64 -9.58 6.42 17.57
N ASP A 65 -10.61 5.63 17.90
CA ASP A 65 -11.95 5.83 17.36
C ASP A 65 -12.65 7.01 18.07
N ASN A 66 -12.26 8.22 17.67
CA ASN A 66 -12.76 9.47 18.21
C ASN A 66 -13.16 10.40 17.06
N MET A 67 -14.45 10.70 16.96
CA MET A 67 -15.01 11.54 15.89
C MET A 67 -14.41 12.95 15.84
N SER A 68 -14.14 13.57 16.99
CA SER A 68 -13.56 14.91 17.05
C SER A 68 -12.15 14.90 16.49
N LEU A 69 -11.32 13.94 16.92
CA LEU A 69 -9.96 13.76 16.42
C LEU A 69 -9.96 13.49 14.91
N HIS A 70 -10.84 12.61 14.42
CA HIS A 70 -10.93 12.32 12.99
C HIS A 70 -11.33 13.54 12.16
N THR A 71 -12.14 14.44 12.72
CA THR A 71 -12.56 15.67 12.05
C THR A 71 -11.39 16.64 11.97
N GLU A 72 -10.70 16.88 13.08
CA GLU A 72 -9.51 17.73 13.15
C GLU A 72 -8.38 17.22 12.24
N MET A 73 -8.13 15.91 12.23
CA MET A 73 -7.15 15.29 11.34
C MET A 73 -7.49 15.48 9.85
N LYS A 74 -8.78 15.47 9.49
CA LYS A 74 -9.22 15.70 8.10
C LYS A 74 -9.07 17.16 7.68
N GLU A 75 -9.38 18.10 8.58
CA GLU A 75 -9.21 19.53 8.34
C GLU A 75 -7.72 19.87 8.16
N TRP A 76 -6.88 19.41 9.09
CA TRP A 76 -5.42 19.53 8.98
C TRP A 76 -4.89 18.92 7.68
N LEU A 77 -5.33 17.71 7.36
CA LEU A 77 -4.90 17.01 6.14
C LEU A 77 -5.31 17.77 4.87
N LYS A 78 -6.47 18.43 4.87
CA LYS A 78 -6.93 19.24 3.75
C LYS A 78 -6.00 20.41 3.50
N GLU A 79 -5.62 21.15 4.55
CA GLU A 79 -4.69 22.28 4.44
C GLU A 79 -3.33 21.84 3.90
N GLU A 80 -2.79 20.74 4.43
CA GLU A 80 -1.52 20.19 3.97
C GLU A 80 -1.56 19.76 2.50
N ILE A 81 -2.65 19.11 2.06
CA ILE A 81 -2.82 18.71 0.66
C ILE A 81 -2.96 19.93 -0.25
N GLU A 82 -3.66 20.98 0.18
CA GLU A 82 -3.80 22.21 -0.63
C GLU A 82 -2.45 22.93 -0.80
N ASN A 83 -1.62 22.90 0.25
CA ASN A 83 -0.24 23.39 0.17
C ASN A 83 0.60 22.55 -0.81
N GLU A 84 0.56 21.21 -0.67
CA GLU A 84 1.27 20.29 -1.57
C GLU A 84 0.85 20.47 -3.03
N LEU A 85 -0.46 20.56 -3.31
CA LEU A 85 -0.97 20.82 -4.65
C LEU A 85 -0.47 22.16 -5.20
N THR A 86 -0.39 23.19 -4.36
CA THR A 86 0.13 24.51 -4.78
C THR A 86 1.62 24.44 -5.19
N ILE A 87 2.40 23.62 -4.48
CA ILE A 87 3.84 23.43 -4.74
C ILE A 87 4.07 22.55 -5.97
N HIS A 88 3.16 21.62 -6.25
CA HIS A 88 3.30 20.58 -7.28
C HIS A 88 2.37 20.79 -8.50
N ASP A 89 2.19 22.04 -8.93
CA ASP A 89 1.42 22.40 -10.14
C ASP A 89 -0.01 21.85 -10.17
N GLY A 90 -0.63 21.70 -9.00
CA GLY A 90 -1.97 21.15 -8.82
C GLY A 90 -2.06 19.64 -9.03
N ILE A 91 -0.94 18.91 -9.00
CA ILE A 91 -0.89 17.46 -9.19
C ILE A 91 -0.33 16.79 -7.95
N TRP A 92 -1.12 15.87 -7.38
CA TRP A 92 -0.66 14.95 -6.36
C TRP A 92 -0.73 13.53 -6.89
N SER A 93 0.33 12.74 -6.69
CA SER A 93 0.42 11.37 -7.18
C SER A 93 0.81 10.40 -6.09
N ASP A 94 0.18 9.23 -6.11
CA ASP A 94 0.45 8.13 -5.19
C ASP A 94 0.88 6.90 -6.00
N PRO A 95 2.21 6.67 -6.10
CA PRO A 95 2.77 5.55 -6.85
C PRO A 95 2.28 4.20 -6.30
N LYS A 96 1.79 3.35 -7.21
CA LYS A 96 1.36 1.99 -6.94
C LYS A 96 2.21 1.01 -7.72
N THR A 97 2.68 -0.04 -7.06
CA THR A 97 3.43 -1.11 -7.71
C THR A 97 2.69 -2.44 -7.56
N LEU A 98 2.34 -3.09 -8.65
CA LEU A 98 1.77 -4.43 -8.64
C LEU A 98 2.88 -5.42 -9.02
N VAL A 99 3.08 -6.44 -8.20
CA VAL A 99 4.00 -7.54 -8.47
C VAL A 99 3.21 -8.81 -8.68
N ILE A 100 3.49 -9.49 -9.77
CA ILE A 100 2.88 -10.79 -10.09
C ILE A 100 4.01 -11.81 -10.06
N TYR A 101 3.90 -12.78 -9.15
CA TYR A 101 4.79 -13.93 -9.09
C TYR A 101 4.08 -15.15 -9.67
N GLN A 102 4.69 -15.76 -10.68
CA GLN A 102 4.22 -17.03 -11.24
C GLN A 102 5.15 -18.14 -10.76
N CYS A 103 4.62 -19.06 -9.98
CA CYS A 103 5.40 -20.08 -9.29
C CYS A 103 5.06 -21.48 -9.82
N LYS A 104 6.07 -22.33 -10.07
CA LYS A 104 5.85 -23.77 -10.33
C LYS A 104 6.03 -24.57 -9.05
N LYS A 105 5.03 -25.39 -8.72
CA LYS A 105 5.08 -26.35 -7.60
C LYS A 105 5.10 -27.77 -8.15
N LYS A 106 5.88 -28.67 -7.53
CA LYS A 106 5.92 -30.11 -7.89
C LYS A 106 4.61 -30.87 -7.63
N LEU A 107 3.65 -30.28 -6.91
CA LEU A 107 2.37 -30.90 -6.55
C LEU A 107 1.24 -29.90 -6.83
N ALA A 108 0.26 -30.35 -7.61
CA ALA A 108 -0.87 -29.57 -8.10
C ALA A 108 -1.80 -29.16 -6.94
N PHE A 109 -1.66 -27.92 -6.49
CA PHE A 109 -2.70 -27.19 -5.79
C PHE A 109 -2.67 -25.75 -6.30
N ALA A 110 -3.77 -25.33 -6.93
CA ALA A 110 -3.94 -23.95 -7.31
C ALA A 110 -4.45 -23.16 -6.09
N SER A 111 -3.68 -22.19 -5.62
CA SER A 111 -4.11 -21.26 -4.58
C SER A 111 -3.71 -19.85 -5.01
N PHE A 112 -4.69 -18.95 -4.98
CA PHE A 112 -4.47 -17.53 -5.23
C PHE A 112 -4.21 -16.87 -3.88
N TYR A 113 -3.07 -16.22 -3.75
CA TYR A 113 -2.78 -15.37 -2.61
C TYR A 113 -2.70 -13.94 -3.10
N THR A 114 -3.56 -13.09 -2.54
CA THR A 114 -3.50 -11.65 -2.71
C THR A 114 -2.98 -11.02 -1.43
N PHE A 115 -1.88 -10.29 -1.54
CA PHE A 115 -1.41 -9.43 -0.46
C PHE A 115 -1.49 -7.99 -0.94
N SER A 116 -2.25 -7.15 -0.23
CA SER A 116 -2.36 -5.73 -0.55
C SER A 116 -1.81 -4.92 0.62
N GLY A 117 -0.70 -4.23 0.38
CA GLY A 117 -0.18 -3.18 1.25
C GLY A 117 -0.44 -1.81 0.63
N ASN A 118 -0.31 -0.74 1.42
CA ASN A 118 -0.64 0.63 0.99
C ASN A 118 0.08 1.08 -0.30
N ARG A 119 1.21 0.47 -0.68
CA ARG A 119 1.97 0.83 -1.90
C ARG A 119 2.07 -0.28 -2.95
N PHE A 120 1.72 -1.51 -2.59
CA PHE A 120 1.91 -2.63 -3.51
C PHE A 120 0.87 -3.73 -3.34
N SER A 121 0.58 -4.40 -4.45
CA SER A 121 -0.25 -5.60 -4.46
C SER A 121 0.57 -6.75 -5.01
N ILE A 122 0.32 -7.95 -4.49
CA ILE A 122 1.05 -9.15 -4.86
C ILE A 122 0.06 -10.24 -5.22
N ILE A 123 0.24 -10.81 -6.40
CA ILE A 123 -0.53 -11.95 -6.89
C ILE A 123 0.41 -13.12 -7.10
N ILE A 124 0.14 -14.23 -6.42
CA ILE A 124 0.87 -15.49 -6.62
C ILE A 124 -0.01 -16.43 -7.44
N LEU A 125 0.47 -16.82 -8.63
CA LEU A 125 -0.21 -17.74 -9.54
C LEU A 125 0.56 -19.07 -9.65
N PRO A 126 -0.10 -20.23 -9.51
CA PRO A 126 0.49 -21.51 -9.83
C PRO A 126 0.47 -21.74 -11.34
N LEU A 127 1.61 -22.10 -11.91
CA LEU A 127 1.69 -22.53 -13.30
C LEU A 127 1.25 -24.01 -13.42
N PRO A 128 0.45 -24.38 -14.45
CA PRO A 128 0.15 -25.77 -14.73
C PRO A 128 1.44 -26.55 -15.06
N LEU A 129 1.46 -27.82 -14.68
CA LEU A 129 2.57 -28.76 -14.95
C LEU A 129 2.77 -28.98 -16.45
#